data_AF-A0A2E7HKM4-F1
#
_entry.id   AF-A0A2E7HKM4-F1
#
_cell.length_a   1.000
_cell.length_b   1.000
_cell.length_c   1.000
_cell.angle_alpha   90.00
_cell.angle_beta   90.00
_cell.angle_gamma   90.00
#
_symmetry.space_group_name_H-M   'P 1'
#
loop_
_entity.id
_entity.type
_entity.pdbx_description
1 polymer ?
#
loop_
_entity_poly.entity_id
_entity_poly.type
_entity_poly.pdbx_seq_one_letter_code
_entity_poly.pdbx_strand_id
1 'polypeptide(L)'
;MDIVEIESLAEKRKWQKRFAKAYTLGEVRISDQTFGDNVRFFVAVKDGNELGFIRINDKTNQFDIDDDTQVWNAADAYVKPAYRSKGVLKELLKV
;
A
#
# COMPACT_ATOMS: atom_id res chain seq x y z
N MET A 1 6.17 16.13 3.70
CA MET A 1 5.22 14.99 3.75
C MET A 1 6.09 13.83 3.47
N ASP A 2 6.09 12.90 4.40
CA ASP A 2 7.10 11.88 4.49
C ASP A 2 6.42 10.55 4.18
N ILE A 3 7.12 9.69 3.45
CA ILE A 3 6.62 8.36 3.12
C ILE A 3 7.38 7.37 3.99
N VAL A 4 6.65 6.64 4.82
CA VAL A 4 7.22 5.74 5.82
C VAL A 4 6.80 4.32 5.49
N GLU A 5 7.77 3.41 5.37
CA GLU A 5 7.50 1.98 5.29
C GLU A 5 7.04 1.46 6.66
N ILE A 6 5.97 0.67 6.66
CA ILE A 6 5.46 0.05 7.88
C ILE A 6 5.74 -1.45 7.86
N GLU A 7 6.39 -1.93 8.92
CA GLU A 7 6.73 -3.35 9.08
C GLU A 7 5.75 -4.08 9.99
N SER A 8 5.19 -3.36 10.98
CA SER A 8 4.24 -3.91 11.95
C SER A 8 3.00 -4.50 11.28
N LEU A 9 2.75 -5.79 11.52
CA LEU A 9 1.56 -6.48 11.03
C LEU A 9 0.26 -5.82 11.51
N ALA A 10 0.24 -5.29 12.73
CA ALA A 10 -0.92 -4.59 13.26
C ALA A 10 -1.26 -3.34 12.44
N GLU A 11 -0.23 -2.58 12.05
CA GLU A 11 -0.36 -1.39 11.21
C GLU A 11 -0.77 -1.74 9.78
N LYS A 12 -0.16 -2.76 9.17
CA LYS A 12 -0.55 -3.26 7.84
C LYS A 12 -2.03 -3.67 7.82
N ARG A 13 -2.48 -4.41 8.84
CA ARG A 13 -3.89 -4.82 9.01
C ARG A 13 -4.84 -3.63 9.22
N LYS A 14 -4.43 -2.62 9.99
CA LYS A 14 -5.20 -1.38 10.20
C LYS A 14 -5.52 -0.71 8.87
N TRP A 15 -4.54 -0.58 7.99
CA TRP A 15 -4.69 0.08 6.69
C TRP A 15 -5.49 -0.74 5.69
N GLN A 16 -5.26 -2.06 5.61
CA GLN A 16 -6.07 -2.94 4.77
C GLN A 16 -7.55 -2.92 5.14
N LYS A 17 -7.87 -2.96 6.44
CA LYS A 17 -9.27 -2.83 6.90
C LYS A 17 -9.90 -1.51 6.49
N ARG A 18 -9.15 -0.40 6.52
CA ARG A 18 -9.63 0.91 6.07
C ARG A 18 -9.90 0.91 4.56
N PHE A 19 -9.01 0.34 3.76
CA PHE A 19 -9.21 0.16 2.31
C PHE A 19 -10.45 -0.68 2.02
N ALA A 20 -10.54 -1.89 2.58
CA ALA A 20 -11.67 -2.80 2.41
C ALA A 20 -13.02 -2.11 2.70
N LYS A 21 -13.09 -1.40 3.84
CA LYS A 21 -14.29 -0.64 4.24
C LYS A 21 -14.61 0.49 3.27
N ALA A 22 -13.61 1.20 2.76
CA ALA A 22 -13.80 2.37 1.91
C ALA A 22 -14.26 2.02 0.49
N TYR A 23 -13.88 0.86 -0.01
CA TYR A 23 -14.19 0.41 -1.38
C TYR A 23 -15.31 -0.64 -1.41
N THR A 24 -16.02 -0.85 -0.30
CA THR A 24 -17.16 -1.78 -0.20
C THR A 24 -16.83 -3.20 -0.66
N LEU A 25 -15.56 -3.59 -0.54
CA LEU A 25 -15.06 -4.88 -1.01
C LEU A 25 -15.45 -6.02 -0.05
N GLY A 26 -16.71 -6.08 0.40
CA GLY A 26 -17.23 -7.11 1.30
C GLY A 26 -16.28 -7.49 2.46
N GLU A 27 -16.32 -8.75 2.87
CA GLU A 27 -15.16 -9.36 3.54
C GLU A 27 -14.07 -9.55 2.48
N VAL A 28 -13.18 -8.56 2.33
CA VAL A 28 -11.91 -8.82 1.66
C VAL A 28 -11.31 -10.01 2.36
N ARG A 29 -11.19 -11.14 1.66
CA ARG A 29 -10.39 -12.28 2.12
C ARG A 29 -8.95 -11.80 2.08
N ILE A 30 -8.56 -11.09 3.14
CA ILE A 30 -7.18 -10.72 3.42
C ILE A 30 -6.47 -12.06 3.66
N SER A 31 -5.96 -12.66 2.59
CA SER A 31 -5.16 -13.87 2.66
C SER A 31 -3.82 -13.54 3.29
N ASP A 32 -3.14 -14.53 3.85
CA ASP A 32 -1.80 -14.35 4.42
C ASP A 32 -0.80 -13.82 3.37
N GLN A 33 -1.03 -14.12 2.08
CA GLN A 33 -0.25 -13.57 0.97
C GLN A 33 -0.34 -12.03 0.86
N THR A 34 -1.35 -11.40 1.47
CA THR A 34 -1.49 -9.93 1.54
C THR A 34 -0.41 -9.29 2.42
N PHE A 35 0.23 -10.07 3.29
CA PHE A 35 1.27 -9.63 4.20
C PHE A 35 2.56 -10.47 4.09
N GLY A 36 2.72 -11.20 2.98
CA GLY A 36 3.91 -12.03 2.75
C GLY A 36 5.18 -11.19 2.52
N ASP A 37 6.32 -11.88 2.44
CA ASP A 37 7.64 -11.25 2.35
C ASP A 37 7.84 -10.44 1.07
N ASN A 38 7.12 -10.77 0.00
CA ASN A 38 7.14 -10.05 -1.27
C ASN A 38 6.21 -8.82 -1.29
N VAL A 39 5.75 -8.35 -0.12
CA VAL A 39 4.77 -7.27 0.01
C VAL A 39 5.29 -6.17 0.93
N ARG A 40 5.22 -4.92 0.45
CA ARG A 40 5.62 -3.73 1.18
C ARG A 40 4.45 -2.77 1.33
N PHE A 41 4.45 -2.02 2.43
CA PHE A 41 3.39 -1.08 2.77
C PHE A 41 4.00 0.26 3.13
N PHE A 42 3.48 1.33 2.53
CA PHE A 42 3.95 2.68 2.78
C PHE A 42 2.80 3.57 3.20
N VAL A 43 3.05 4.45 4.17
CA VAL A 43 2.09 5.41 4.71
C VAL A 43 2.63 6.82 4.48
N ALA A 44 1.77 7.70 3.96
CA ALA A 44 2.08 9.12 3.86
C ALA A 44 1.76 9.80 5.19
N VAL A 45 2.74 10.51 5.76
CA VAL A 45 2.63 11.22 7.03
C VAL A 45 2.94 12.71 6.83
N LYS A 46 2.14 13.58 7.44
CA LYS A 46 2.42 15.02 7.47
C LYS A 46 1.98 15.60 8.81
N ASP A 47 2.87 16.34 9.47
CA ASP A 47 2.59 16.99 10.75
C ASP A 47 2.04 16.00 11.80
N GLY A 48 2.63 14.80 11.86
CA GLY A 48 2.19 13.69 12.73
C GLY A 48 0.89 12.98 12.30
N ASN A 49 0.24 13.43 11.23
CA ASN A 49 -1.01 12.84 10.74
C ASN A 49 -0.75 11.86 9.60
N GLU A 50 -1.25 10.64 9.74
CA GLU A 50 -1.26 9.69 8.63
C GLU A 50 -2.36 10.06 7.63
N LEU A 51 -2.02 10.16 6.35
CA LEU A 51 -2.90 10.71 5.31
C LEU A 51 -3.52 9.62 4.43
N GLY A 52 -2.75 8.57 4.15
CA GLY A 52 -3.10 7.46 3.29
C GLY A 52 -2.00 6.41 3.25
N PHE A 53 -2.26 5.29 2.56
CA PHE A 53 -1.28 4.23 2.35
C PHE A 53 -1.33 3.68 0.93
N ILE A 54 -0.25 2.99 0.57
CA ILE A 54 -0.18 2.09 -0.59
C ILE A 54 0.42 0.76 -0.16
N ARG A 55 -0.12 -0.34 -0.70
CA ARG A 55 0.49 -1.66 -0.69
C ARG A 55 1.07 -1.91 -2.07
N ILE A 56 2.35 -2.29 -2.12
CA ILE A 56 2.99 -2.80 -3.34
C ILE A 56 3.40 -4.25 -3.13
N ASN A 57 3.45 -5.03 -4.20
CA ASN A 57 3.97 -6.38 -4.15
C ASN A 57 4.87 -6.70 -5.34
N ASP A 58 5.91 -7.45 -5.06
CA ASP A 58 6.86 -7.93 -6.05
C ASP A 58 6.22 -9.02 -6.90
N LYS A 59 6.26 -8.80 -8.20
CA LYS A 59 5.74 -9.64 -9.27
C LYS A 59 6.83 -10.11 -10.23
N THR A 60 8.10 -9.84 -9.96
CA THR A 60 9.24 -10.15 -10.83
C THR A 60 9.19 -11.60 -11.33
N ASN A 61 9.01 -12.56 -10.42
CA ASN A 61 8.93 -14.00 -10.75
C ASN A 61 7.67 -14.42 -11.55
N GLN A 62 6.76 -13.50 -11.89
CA GLN A 62 5.57 -13.76 -12.71
C GLN A 62 5.75 -13.30 -14.16
N PHE A 63 6.88 -12.70 -14.51
CA PHE A 63 7.19 -12.24 -15.84
C PHE A 63 8.45 -12.94 -16.34
N ASP A 64 8.44 -13.33 -17.61
CA ASP A 64 9.61 -13.86 -18.30
C ASP A 64 10.43 -12.67 -18.80
N ILE A 65 11.29 -12.16 -17.91
CA ILE A 65 12.14 -10.99 -18.14
C ILE A 65 13.58 -11.42 -17.95
N ASP A 66 14.39 -11.17 -18.98
CA ASP A 66 15.83 -11.26 -18.87
C ASP A 66 16.35 -10.11 -17.97
N ASP A 67 17.38 -10.39 -17.18
CA ASP A 67 18.05 -9.52 -16.17
C ASP A 67 17.34 -9.29 -14.82
N ASP A 68 18.12 -8.74 -13.86
CA ASP A 68 17.80 -8.30 -12.48
C ASP A 68 16.67 -7.23 -12.38
N THR A 69 15.82 -7.12 -13.40
CA THR A 69 14.73 -6.15 -13.48
C THR A 69 13.63 -6.52 -12.50
N GLN A 70 13.38 -5.65 -11.53
CA GLN A 70 12.28 -5.83 -10.59
C GLN A 70 10.96 -5.30 -11.15
N VAL A 71 9.88 -6.08 -10.98
CA VAL A 71 8.52 -5.68 -11.34
C VAL A 71 7.68 -5.53 -10.08
N TRP A 72 7.40 -4.28 -9.71
CA TRP A 72 6.57 -3.95 -8.56
C TRP A 72 5.17 -3.54 -9.00
N ASN A 73 4.16 -4.17 -8.41
CA ASN A 73 2.75 -3.85 -8.63
C ASN A 73 2.21 -2.96 -7.51
N ALA A 74 1.63 -1.81 -7.87
CA ALA A 74 0.85 -0.97 -6.97
C ALA A 74 -0.56 -1.56 -6.76
N ALA A 75 -0.70 -2.43 -5.76
CA ALA A 75 -1.89 -3.27 -5.59
C ALA A 75 -3.09 -2.53 -4.98
N ASP A 76 -2.92 -1.96 -3.79
CA ASP A 76 -4.02 -1.27 -3.09
C ASP A 76 -3.56 0.10 -2.63
N ALA A 77 -4.42 1.10 -2.77
CA ALA A 77 -4.17 2.44 -2.28
C ALA A 77 -5.43 3.02 -1.65
N TYR A 78 -5.23 3.76 -0.55
CA TYR A 78 -6.31 4.49 0.12
C TYR A 78 -5.80 5.79 0.69
N VAL A 79 -6.53 6.88 0.40
CA VAL A 79 -6.34 8.20 1.00
C VAL A 79 -7.57 8.55 1.83
N LYS A 80 -7.35 8.96 3.08
CA LYS A 80 -8.45 9.38 3.96
C LYS A 80 -9.23 10.53 3.30
N PRO A 81 -10.57 10.58 3.38
CA PRO A 81 -11.39 11.56 2.67
C PRO A 81 -10.91 13.02 2.79
N ALA A 82 -10.52 13.45 4.00
CA ALA A 82 -10.05 14.81 4.26
C ALA A 82 -8.75 15.22 3.53
N TYR A 83 -8.01 14.24 2.98
CA TYR A 83 -6.74 14.48 2.29
C TYR A 83 -6.78 14.10 0.80
N ARG A 84 -7.96 13.74 0.27
CA ARG A 84 -8.14 13.48 -1.16
C ARG A 84 -7.98 14.75 -1.98
N SER A 85 -7.60 14.58 -3.25
CA SER A 85 -7.32 15.69 -4.20
C SER A 85 -6.18 16.64 -3.77
N LYS A 86 -5.35 16.24 -2.79
CA LYS A 86 -4.18 16.99 -2.32
C LYS A 86 -2.85 16.36 -2.76
N GLY A 87 -2.86 15.48 -3.76
CA GLY A 87 -1.66 14.83 -4.29
C GLY A 87 -1.07 13.70 -3.44
N VAL A 88 -1.73 13.25 -2.36
CA VAL A 88 -1.20 12.21 -1.46
C VAL A 88 -0.85 10.91 -2.20
N LEU A 89 -1.75 10.41 -3.05
CA LEU A 89 -1.48 9.19 -3.84
C LEU A 89 -0.34 9.38 -4.85
N LYS A 90 -0.21 10.57 -5.45
CA LYS A 90 0.89 10.88 -6.37
C LYS A 90 2.24 10.73 -5.68
N GLU A 91 2.35 11.17 -4.42
CA GLU A 91 3.59 11.03 -3.67
C GLU A 91 3.82 9.59 -3.19
N LEU A 92 2.76 8.85 -2.82
CA LEU A 92 2.86 7.42 -2.49
C LEU A 92 3.31 6.54 -3.67
N LEU A 93 3.05 6.95 -4.91
CA LEU A 93 3.46 6.20 -6.11
C LEU A 93 4.93 6.39 -6.51
N LYS A 94 5.69 7.23 -5.80
CA LYS A 94 7.12 7.45 -6.04
C LYS A 94 8.03 6.58 -5.17
N VAL A 95 7.45 5.67 -4.39
CA VAL A 95 8.18 4.69 -3.56
C VAL A 95 8.85 3.61 -4.38
#